data_AF-A0A0E0A6K6-F1
#
_entry.id   AF-A0A0E0A6K6-F1
#
_cell.length_a   1.000
_cell.length_b   1.000
_cell.length_c   1.000
_cell.angle_alpha   90.00
_cell.angle_beta   90.00
_cell.angle_gamma   90.00
#
_symmetry.space_group_name_H-M   'P 1'
#
loop_
_entity.id
_entity.type
_entity.pdbx_description
1 polymer ?
#
loop_
_entity_poly.entity_id
_entity_poly.type
_entity_poly.pdbx_seq_one_letter_code
_entity_poly.pdbx_strand_id
1 'polypeptide(L)'
;MRLNLTSGLLPSLGVPAGLLGFFLARVWIRALDVVGVSHLPFTRQENTLIQTAVVSCSTIAFSGGFGTYILGMSGKSATEGHIGSHGRNVEEPNIGRLIAFLFLINFSGLFIIVPLRKMMIIRHRLTFPSGTATAHLINSFHTPHGAKQARQQVVTLFKSLGATVLWPIFQWFFAGGKNCGFQIFPTFGMAAYRRGFYFDFSTTNVGIGMICLPMITASMLAGSIVSWGILWPYIETKAGRWLPENLDANDLGGIMGYRVFVGVSMILADGLFTIVSALVRTACAMRKRRRGASTASAAPPPFHCLSAMERTMQSFDDRRRAQVFLRDRFPTWVAVASYAALAALSVVAVPLL
;
A
#
# COMPACT_ATOMS: atom_id res chain seq x y z
N MET A 1 6.99 6.98 -8.24
CA MET A 1 6.14 6.79 -9.44
C MET A 1 6.42 5.45 -10.12
N ARG A 2 7.64 5.19 -10.63
CA ARG A 2 8.00 3.90 -11.27
C ARG A 2 7.56 2.67 -10.47
N LEU A 3 7.93 2.58 -9.19
CA LEU A 3 7.51 1.53 -8.24
C LEU A 3 5.99 1.26 -8.22
N ASN A 4 5.19 2.31 -8.19
CA ASN A 4 3.75 2.18 -8.11
C ASN A 4 3.17 1.71 -9.45
N LEU A 5 3.66 2.26 -10.57
CA LEU A 5 3.20 1.91 -11.91
C LEU A 5 3.66 0.51 -12.36
N THR A 6 4.84 0.06 -11.93
CA THR A 6 5.40 -1.23 -12.36
C THR A 6 5.03 -2.38 -11.44
N SER A 7 4.93 -2.12 -10.13
CA SER A 7 4.79 -3.19 -9.12
C SER A 7 3.50 -3.07 -8.30
N GLY A 8 2.71 -2.01 -8.49
CA GLY A 8 1.51 -1.74 -7.69
C GLY A 8 1.79 -1.46 -6.21
N LEU A 9 3.06 -1.38 -5.81
CA LEU A 9 3.46 -1.23 -4.42
C LEU A 9 3.56 0.24 -4.03
N LEU A 10 2.88 0.60 -2.95
CA LEU A 10 3.02 1.90 -2.29
C LEU A 10 4.20 1.83 -1.32
N PRO A 11 5.31 2.56 -1.56
CA PRO A 11 6.45 2.55 -0.67
C PRO A 11 6.04 3.14 0.69
N SER A 12 6.26 2.39 1.77
CA SER A 12 5.98 2.90 3.11
C SER A 12 7.06 3.91 3.52
N LEU A 13 6.73 5.19 3.54
CA LEU A 13 7.65 6.27 3.93
C LEU A 13 7.75 6.48 5.45
N GLY A 14 7.24 5.54 6.27
CA GLY A 14 7.20 5.68 7.74
C GLY A 14 8.57 5.83 8.39
N VAL A 15 9.50 4.93 8.07
CA VAL A 15 10.89 4.93 8.58
C VAL A 15 11.64 6.23 8.24
N PRO A 16 11.73 6.66 6.96
CA PRO A 16 12.44 7.90 6.63
C PRO A 16 11.74 9.13 7.21
N ALA A 17 10.40 9.19 7.24
CA ALA A 17 9.67 10.30 7.84
C ALA A 17 9.91 10.40 9.36
N GLY A 18 9.94 9.28 10.08
CA GLY A 18 10.23 9.27 11.52
C GLY A 18 11.69 9.60 11.88
N LEU A 19 12.64 9.26 10.99
CA LEU A 19 14.06 9.62 11.12
C LEU A 19 14.28 11.12 10.88
N LEU A 20 13.81 11.62 9.74
CA LEU A 20 13.96 13.02 9.35
C LEU A 20 13.18 13.94 10.29
N GLY A 21 11.99 13.52 10.73
CA GLY A 21 11.21 14.23 11.75
C GLY A 21 11.99 14.41 13.05
N PHE A 22 12.64 13.35 13.55
CA PHE A 22 13.48 13.43 14.74
C PHE A 22 14.69 14.34 14.54
N PHE A 23 15.39 14.20 13.42
CA PHE A 23 16.60 14.98 13.14
C PHE A 23 16.28 16.48 12.98
N LEU A 24 15.30 16.82 12.15
CA LEU A 24 14.89 18.21 11.92
C LEU A 24 14.34 18.86 13.19
N ALA A 25 13.54 18.14 13.98
CA ALA A 25 13.07 18.64 15.26
C ALA A 25 14.22 18.90 16.24
N ARG A 26 15.23 18.02 16.28
CA ARG A 26 16.43 18.22 17.12
C ARG A 26 17.29 19.39 16.66
N VAL A 27 17.46 19.57 15.35
CA VAL A 27 18.18 20.73 14.79
C VAL A 27 17.44 22.02 15.13
N TRP A 28 16.11 22.03 15.00
CA TRP A 28 15.27 23.16 15.36
C TRP A 28 15.36 23.51 16.85
N ILE A 29 15.29 22.50 17.73
CA ILE A 29 15.44 22.71 19.18
C ILE A 29 16.81 23.27 19.52
N ARG A 30 17.89 22.76 18.92
CA ARG A 30 19.23 23.34 19.11
C ARG A 30 19.33 24.77 18.61
N ALA A 31 18.66 25.10 17.51
CA ALA A 31 18.60 26.47 17.03
C ALA A 31 17.86 27.38 18.03
N LEU A 32 16.75 26.90 18.61
CA LEU A 32 16.02 27.62 19.67
C LEU A 32 16.84 27.79 20.95
N ASP A 33 17.66 26.80 21.31
CA ASP A 33 18.59 26.88 22.45
C ASP A 33 19.63 27.98 22.25
N VAL A 34 20.16 28.12 21.03
CA VAL A 34 21.11 29.19 20.68
C VAL A 34 20.44 30.57 20.76
N VAL A 35 19.14 30.65 20.46
CA VAL A 35 18.35 31.90 20.52
C VAL A 35 17.79 32.16 21.94
N GLY A 36 18.00 31.25 22.90
CA GLY A 36 17.55 31.40 24.29
C GLY A 36 16.04 31.27 24.50
N VAL A 37 15.32 30.65 23.57
CA VAL A 37 13.87 30.45 23.66
C VAL A 37 13.58 29.18 24.47
N SER A 38 12.71 29.29 25.48
CA SER A 38 12.26 28.13 26.25
C SER A 38 11.44 27.18 25.37
N HIS A 39 11.80 25.90 25.37
CA HIS A 39 11.14 24.88 24.57
C HIS A 39 10.73 23.68 25.43
N LEU A 40 9.66 23.00 25.02
CA LEU A 40 9.19 21.76 25.66
C LEU A 40 10.01 20.55 25.19
N PRO A 41 10.17 19.51 26.03
CA PRO A 41 10.97 18.34 25.66
C PRO A 41 10.31 17.55 24.53
N PHE A 42 11.05 17.32 23.45
CA PHE A 42 10.55 16.56 22.30
C PHE A 42 10.24 15.10 22.67
N THR A 43 8.99 14.69 22.46
CA THR A 43 8.51 13.37 22.85
C THR A 43 8.39 12.41 21.68
N ARG A 44 8.36 11.11 22.00
CA ARG A 44 8.08 10.02 21.05
C ARG A 44 6.74 10.20 20.32
N GLN A 45 5.75 10.76 21.02
CA GLN A 45 4.41 10.99 20.49
C GLN A 45 4.42 12.09 19.44
N GLU A 46 5.14 13.19 19.68
CA GLU A 46 5.33 14.28 18.70
C GLU A 46 6.04 13.79 17.44
N ASN A 47 7.09 12.97 17.59
CA ASN A 47 7.75 12.38 16.42
C ASN A 47 6.81 11.46 15.62
N THR A 48 5.93 10.74 16.32
CA THR A 48 4.91 9.89 15.67
C THR A 48 3.87 10.73 14.94
N LEU A 49 3.47 11.89 15.49
CA LEU A 49 2.58 12.84 14.83
C LEU A 49 3.19 13.41 13.55
N ILE A 50 4.45 13.86 13.61
CA ILE A 50 5.19 14.36 12.43
C ILE A 50 5.27 13.26 11.36
N GLN A 51 5.68 12.05 11.76
CA GLN A 51 5.79 10.91 10.86
C GLN A 51 4.44 10.59 10.20
N THR A 52 3.35 10.58 10.97
CA THR A 52 2.00 10.28 10.46
C THR A 52 1.53 11.36 9.49
N ALA A 53 1.77 12.64 9.79
CA ALA A 53 1.41 13.76 8.92
C ALA A 53 2.15 13.69 7.59
N VAL A 54 3.48 13.51 7.60
CA VAL A 54 4.31 13.41 6.39
C VAL A 54 3.90 12.22 5.54
N VAL A 55 3.68 11.04 6.16
CA VAL A 55 3.24 9.85 5.43
C VAL A 55 1.84 10.04 4.85
N SER A 56 0.92 10.70 5.56
CA SER A 56 -0.43 10.98 5.05
C SER A 56 -0.37 11.90 3.83
N CYS A 57 0.33 13.03 3.92
CA CYS A 57 0.49 13.96 2.79
C CYS A 57 1.14 13.28 1.58
N SER A 58 2.19 12.50 1.81
CA SER A 58 2.88 11.76 0.75
C SER A 58 1.97 10.70 0.12
N THR A 59 1.23 9.95 0.93
CA THR A 59 0.32 8.90 0.46
C THR A 59 -0.83 9.48 -0.36
N ILE A 60 -1.36 10.65 0.03
CA ILE A 60 -2.37 11.37 -0.74
C ILE A 60 -1.80 11.82 -2.08
N ALA A 61 -0.59 12.39 -2.12
CA ALA A 61 0.05 12.79 -3.37
C ALA A 61 0.28 11.61 -4.33
N PHE A 62 0.67 10.44 -3.80
CA PHE A 62 0.88 9.23 -4.60
C PHE A 62 -0.43 8.58 -5.03
N SER A 63 -1.32 8.26 -4.09
CA SER A 63 -2.54 7.49 -4.33
C SER A 63 -3.66 8.32 -4.92
N GLY A 64 -3.58 9.65 -4.80
CA GLY A 64 -4.58 10.59 -5.30
C GLY A 64 -4.19 11.33 -6.59
N GLY A 65 -2.90 11.39 -6.90
CA GLY A 65 -2.40 12.04 -8.11
C GLY A 65 -1.68 11.05 -9.00
N PHE A 66 -0.35 10.97 -8.81
CA PHE A 66 0.59 10.35 -9.75
C PHE A 66 0.46 8.84 -9.98
N GLY A 67 -0.20 8.11 -9.08
CA GLY A 67 -0.44 6.67 -9.21
C GLY A 67 -1.85 6.30 -9.69
N THR A 68 -2.70 7.28 -10.01
CA THR A 68 -4.09 7.02 -10.42
C THR A 68 -4.25 6.98 -11.94
N TYR A 69 -5.29 6.28 -12.39
CA TYR A 69 -5.71 6.24 -13.79
C TYR A 69 -6.10 7.62 -14.36
N ILE A 70 -6.39 8.60 -13.50
CA ILE A 70 -6.80 9.96 -13.89
C ILE A 70 -5.76 10.64 -14.77
N LEU A 71 -4.46 10.47 -14.47
CA LEU A 71 -3.42 11.03 -15.32
C LEU A 71 -3.27 10.27 -16.65
N GLY A 72 -3.60 8.98 -16.67
CA GLY A 72 -3.59 8.16 -17.89
C GLY A 72 -4.76 8.43 -18.82
N MET A 73 -5.87 8.99 -18.32
CA MET A 73 -7.04 9.40 -19.10
C MET A 73 -6.86 10.76 -19.81
N SER A 74 -5.72 11.43 -19.62
CA SER A 74 -5.41 12.71 -20.27
C SER A 74 -5.35 12.56 -21.79
N GLY A 75 -5.81 13.59 -22.53
CA GLY A 75 -5.79 13.60 -24.00
C GLY A 75 -4.42 13.38 -24.60
N LYS A 76 -3.36 13.87 -23.95
CA LYS A 76 -1.97 13.64 -24.40
C LYS A 76 -1.59 12.15 -24.35
N SER A 77 -1.96 11.46 -23.27
CA SER A 77 -1.69 10.03 -23.10
C SER A 77 -2.51 9.17 -24.06
N ALA A 78 -3.73 9.58 -24.40
CA ALA A 78 -4.55 8.89 -25.40
C ALA A 78 -3.96 9.02 -26.82
N THR A 79 -3.46 10.21 -27.19
CA THR A 79 -2.77 10.42 -28.47
C THR A 79 -1.45 9.66 -28.58
N GLU A 80 -0.67 9.59 -27.49
CA GLU A 80 0.59 8.83 -27.45
C GLU A 80 0.38 7.31 -27.41
N GLY A 81 -0.75 6.85 -26.87
CA GLY A 81 -1.08 5.42 -26.75
C GLY A 81 -1.68 4.78 -28.00
N HIS A 82 -1.87 5.54 -29.09
CA HIS A 82 -2.56 5.08 -30.32
C HIS A 82 -3.98 4.53 -30.09
N ILE A 83 -4.61 4.86 -28.96
CA ILE A 83 -5.98 4.46 -28.66
C ILE A 83 -6.88 5.47 -29.37
N GLY A 84 -7.61 5.02 -30.39
CA GLY A 84 -8.49 5.86 -31.20
C GLY A 84 -9.31 6.83 -30.34
N SER A 85 -9.33 8.09 -30.75
CA SER A 85 -10.02 9.19 -30.06
C SER A 85 -11.53 9.01 -30.11
N HIS A 86 -12.06 8.11 -29.28
CA HIS A 86 -13.45 8.14 -28.87
C HIS A 86 -13.49 8.94 -27.58
N GLY A 87 -14.06 10.14 -27.62
CA GLY A 87 -14.20 11.09 -26.50
C GLY A 87 -14.90 10.56 -25.24
N ARG A 88 -15.20 9.25 -25.15
CA ARG A 88 -15.63 8.54 -23.94
C ARG A 88 -14.49 8.11 -23.03
N ASN A 89 -13.25 7.98 -23.53
CA ASN A 89 -12.11 7.45 -22.76
C ASN A 89 -11.06 8.51 -22.43
N VAL A 90 -11.29 9.75 -22.88
CA VAL A 90 -10.36 10.87 -22.72
C VAL A 90 -11.04 11.92 -21.87
N GLU A 91 -10.48 12.18 -20.69
CA GLU A 91 -10.95 13.24 -19.80
C GLU A 91 -9.77 14.03 -19.25
N GLU A 92 -9.83 15.34 -19.40
CA GLU A 92 -8.76 16.20 -18.91
C GLU A 92 -8.87 16.40 -17.38
N PRO A 93 -7.75 16.26 -16.65
CA PRO A 93 -7.74 16.46 -15.21
C PRO A 93 -7.93 17.94 -14.85
N ASN A 94 -9.16 18.35 -14.58
CA ASN A 94 -9.45 19.65 -13.99
C ASN A 94 -9.14 19.62 -12.48
N ILE A 95 -8.47 20.66 -11.96
CA ILE A 95 -8.12 20.80 -10.54
C ILE A 95 -9.35 20.69 -9.64
N GLY A 96 -10.47 21.32 -10.01
CA GLY A 96 -11.70 21.27 -9.22
C GLY A 96 -12.28 19.85 -9.13
N ARG A 97 -12.25 19.12 -10.25
CA ARG A 97 -12.68 17.72 -10.33
C ARG A 97 -11.79 16.81 -9.50
N LEU A 98 -10.46 17.01 -9.57
CA LEU A 98 -9.49 16.25 -8.79
C LEU A 98 -9.67 16.48 -7.29
N ILE A 99 -9.91 17.72 -6.86
CA ILE A 99 -10.19 18.05 -5.45
C ILE A 99 -11.47 17.34 -4.99
N ALA A 100 -12.55 17.41 -5.78
CA ALA A 100 -13.82 16.75 -5.45
C ALA A 100 -13.68 15.21 -5.38
N PHE A 101 -12.99 14.62 -6.36
CA PHE A 101 -12.69 13.18 -6.40
C PHE A 101 -11.89 12.73 -5.17
N LEU A 102 -10.82 13.45 -4.84
CA LEU A 102 -9.97 13.14 -3.68
C LEU A 102 -10.72 13.32 -2.37
N PHE A 103 -11.55 14.35 -2.28
CA PHE A 103 -12.36 14.58 -1.10
C PHE A 103 -13.32 13.40 -0.87
N LEU A 104 -14.10 13.01 -1.89
CA LEU A 104 -15.08 11.92 -1.77
C LEU A 104 -14.43 10.58 -1.37
N ILE A 105 -13.32 10.21 -2.02
CA ILE A 105 -12.67 8.92 -1.78
C ILE A 105 -11.94 8.89 -0.43
N ASN A 106 -11.19 9.94 -0.08
CA ASN A 106 -10.44 9.95 1.18
C ASN A 106 -11.36 9.98 2.40
N PHE A 107 -12.46 10.75 2.36
CA PHE A 107 -13.42 10.79 3.48
C PHE A 107 -14.16 9.46 3.64
N SER A 108 -14.55 8.80 2.56
CA SER A 108 -15.09 7.44 2.60
C SER A 108 -14.12 6.47 3.29
N GLY A 109 -12.83 6.53 2.92
CA GLY A 109 -11.76 5.74 3.56
C GLY A 109 -11.57 6.01 5.06
N LEU A 110 -11.79 7.25 5.52
CA LEU A 110 -11.67 7.59 6.94
C LEU A 110 -12.75 6.89 7.78
N PHE A 111 -14.00 6.90 7.31
CA PHE A 111 -15.12 6.34 8.08
C PHE A 111 -15.10 4.82 8.18
N ILE A 112 -14.61 4.09 7.16
CA ILE A 112 -14.47 2.63 7.23
C ILE A 112 -13.43 2.18 8.27
N ILE A 113 -12.40 3.01 8.54
CA ILE A 113 -11.35 2.70 9.52
C ILE A 113 -11.87 2.78 10.96
N VAL A 114 -12.83 3.68 11.24
CA VAL A 114 -13.37 3.90 12.60
C VAL A 114 -13.87 2.61 13.27
N PRO A 115 -14.75 1.79 12.66
CA PRO A 115 -15.16 0.51 13.26
C PRO A 115 -14.05 -0.54 13.25
N LEU A 116 -13.19 -0.55 12.22
CA LEU A 116 -12.12 -1.54 12.07
C LEU A 116 -11.01 -1.36 13.10
N ARG A 117 -10.70 -0.14 13.53
CA ARG A 117 -9.57 0.16 14.46
C ARG A 117 -9.65 -0.65 15.76
N LYS A 118 -10.86 -0.81 16.33
CA LYS A 118 -11.05 -1.57 17.59
C LYS A 118 -10.82 -3.07 17.37
N MET A 119 -11.32 -3.61 16.26
CA MET A 119 -11.16 -5.01 15.91
C MET A 119 -9.70 -5.34 15.59
N MET A 120 -9.03 -4.52 14.78
CA MET A 120 -7.66 -4.76 14.35
C MET A 120 -6.64 -4.56 15.48
N ILE A 121 -6.74 -3.46 16.24
CA ILE A 121 -5.73 -3.07 17.23
C ILE A 121 -5.94 -3.79 18.56
N ILE A 122 -7.15 -3.74 19.13
CA ILE A 122 -7.40 -4.28 20.48
C ILE A 122 -7.67 -5.79 20.44
N ARG A 123 -8.51 -6.24 19.51
CA ARG A 123 -9.01 -7.62 19.52
C ARG A 123 -8.09 -8.61 18.83
N HIS A 124 -7.61 -8.27 17.63
CA HIS A 124 -6.75 -9.16 16.85
C HIS A 124 -5.25 -8.85 16.99
N ARG A 125 -4.89 -7.66 17.51
CA ARG A 125 -3.49 -7.21 17.67
C ARG A 125 -2.63 -7.49 16.45
N LEU A 126 -3.18 -7.18 15.28
CA LEU A 126 -2.48 -7.43 14.03
C LEU A 126 -1.23 -6.55 14.00
N THR A 127 -0.06 -7.17 14.02
CA THR A 127 1.22 -6.49 13.86
C THR A 127 1.35 -6.10 12.40
N PHE A 128 1.33 -4.79 12.15
CA PHE A 128 1.59 -4.26 10.80
C PHE A 128 3.11 -4.11 10.63
N PRO A 129 3.80 -4.94 9.83
CA PRO A 129 5.27 -5.03 9.88
C PRO A 129 5.98 -3.68 9.71
N SER A 130 5.52 -2.88 8.74
CA SER A 130 6.07 -1.54 8.47
C SER A 130 5.82 -0.54 9.61
N GLY A 131 4.61 -0.52 10.18
CA GLY A 131 4.26 0.34 11.30
C GLY A 131 5.00 -0.04 12.59
N THR A 132 5.15 -1.36 12.83
CA THR A 132 5.87 -1.89 13.98
C THR A 132 7.36 -1.55 13.90
N ALA A 133 7.98 -1.69 12.73
CA ALA A 133 9.36 -1.30 12.50
C ALA A 133 9.58 0.21 12.73
N THR A 134 8.67 1.04 12.24
CA THR A 134 8.71 2.50 12.45
C THR A 134 8.55 2.86 13.93
N ALA A 135 7.63 2.21 14.65
CA ALA A 135 7.44 2.42 16.08
C ALA A 135 8.68 2.02 16.90
N HIS A 136 9.30 0.88 16.58
CA HIS A 136 10.56 0.46 17.21
C HIS A 136 11.68 1.47 16.95
N LEU A 137 11.80 1.97 15.72
CA LEU A 137 12.78 2.99 15.35
C LEU A 137 12.59 4.29 16.15
N ILE A 138 11.37 4.82 16.22
CA ILE A 138 11.06 6.05 16.98
C ILE A 138 11.36 5.86 18.46
N ASN A 139 11.04 4.69 19.02
CA ASN A 139 11.38 4.35 20.40
C ASN A 139 12.91 4.34 20.61
N SER A 140 13.67 3.77 19.68
CA SER A 140 15.13 3.74 19.76
C SER A 140 15.73 5.15 19.82
N PHE A 141 15.22 6.13 19.08
CA PHE A 141 15.74 7.51 19.13
C PHE A 141 15.58 8.22 20.49
N HIS A 142 14.60 7.79 21.29
CA HIS A 142 14.25 8.43 22.56
C HIS A 142 14.65 7.56 23.77
N THR A 143 15.60 6.64 23.59
CA THR A 143 16.18 5.84 24.67
C THR A 143 17.68 6.14 24.82
N PRO A 144 18.22 6.22 26.05
CA PRO A 144 19.62 6.61 26.28
C PRO A 144 20.64 5.64 25.67
N HIS A 145 20.33 4.33 25.61
CA HIS A 145 21.14 3.34 24.91
C HIS A 145 20.91 3.29 23.39
N GLY A 146 19.83 3.90 22.91
CA GLY A 146 19.43 3.87 21.51
C GLY A 146 20.21 4.82 20.61
N ALA A 147 20.99 5.77 21.16
CA ALA A 147 21.82 6.69 20.37
C ALA A 147 22.87 5.96 19.52
N LYS A 148 23.49 4.89 20.04
CA LYS A 148 24.47 4.08 19.29
C LYS A 148 23.81 3.30 18.16
N GLN A 149 22.65 2.71 18.42
CA GLN A 149 21.86 1.97 17.43
C GLN A 149 21.29 2.91 16.34
N ALA A 150 20.79 4.08 16.74
CA ALA A 150 20.33 5.12 15.84
C ALA A 150 21.44 5.62 14.91
N ARG A 151 22.65 5.86 15.46
CA ARG A 151 23.81 6.25 14.66
C ARG A 151 24.18 5.17 13.64
N GLN A 152 24.17 3.89 14.05
CA GLN A 152 24.41 2.78 13.12
C GLN A 152 23.35 2.71 12.02
N GLN A 153 22.07 2.85 12.37
CA GLN A 153 20.97 2.86 11.40
C GLN A 153 21.08 4.02 10.41
N VAL A 154 21.39 5.23 10.87
CA VAL A 154 21.62 6.41 10.03
C VAL A 154 22.79 6.16 9.07
N VAL A 155 23.93 5.66 9.59
CA VAL A 155 25.10 5.38 8.76
C VAL A 155 24.80 4.31 7.71
N THR A 156 24.11 3.24 8.06
CA THR A 156 23.70 2.20 7.12
C THR A 156 22.71 2.74 6.08
N LEU A 157 21.80 3.64 6.49
CA LEU A 157 20.87 4.30 5.57
C LEU A 157 21.60 5.19 4.58
N PHE A 158 22.57 6.00 5.02
CA PHE A 158 23.37 6.81 4.09
C PHE A 158 24.26 5.95 3.18
N LYS A 159 24.85 4.86 3.68
CA LYS A 159 25.62 3.91 2.86
C LYS A 159 24.75 3.25 1.79
N SER A 160 23.57 2.76 2.18
CA SER A 160 22.63 2.12 1.24
C SER A 160 22.03 3.12 0.26
N LEU A 161 21.75 4.36 0.68
CA LEU A 161 21.34 5.44 -0.20
C LEU A 161 22.45 5.75 -1.23
N GLY A 162 23.70 5.89 -0.78
CA GLY A 162 24.85 6.08 -1.66
C GLY A 162 24.98 4.95 -2.69
N ALA A 163 24.95 3.70 -2.24
CA ALA A 163 24.97 2.54 -3.14
C ALA A 163 23.78 2.53 -4.13
N THR A 164 22.58 2.89 -3.66
CA THR A 164 21.36 2.93 -4.48
C THR A 164 21.36 4.07 -5.50
N VAL A 165 22.10 5.16 -5.26
CA VAL A 165 22.28 6.26 -6.21
C VAL A 165 23.41 5.96 -7.20
N LEU A 166 24.53 5.41 -6.71
CA LEU A 166 25.67 5.04 -7.55
C LEU A 166 25.32 3.94 -8.55
N TRP A 167 24.45 3.01 -8.18
CA TRP A 167 24.09 1.89 -9.05
C TRP A 167 23.34 2.31 -10.34
N PRO A 168 22.27 3.12 -10.31
CA PRO A 168 21.67 3.69 -11.52
C PRO A 168 22.63 4.54 -12.35
N ILE A 169 23.53 5.31 -11.72
CA ILE A 169 24.57 6.07 -12.43
C ILE A 169 25.49 5.10 -13.19
N PHE A 170 25.91 4.01 -12.55
CA PHE A 170 26.67 2.95 -13.20
C PHE A 170 25.89 2.31 -14.35
N GLN A 171 24.62 1.96 -14.15
CA GLN A 171 23.77 1.38 -15.19
C GLN A 171 23.57 2.32 -16.38
N TRP A 172 23.52 3.64 -16.14
CA TRP A 172 23.37 4.65 -17.18
C TRP A 172 24.53 4.63 -18.19
N PHE A 173 25.77 4.38 -17.76
CA PHE A 173 26.90 4.22 -18.68
C PHE A 173 26.76 3.06 -19.67
N PHE A 174 25.95 2.05 -19.33
CA PHE A 174 25.71 0.88 -20.17
C PHE A 174 24.32 0.91 -20.84
N ALA A 175 23.57 2.00 -20.70
CA ALA A 175 22.27 2.18 -21.32
C ALA A 175 22.43 2.76 -22.74
N GLY A 176 22.60 1.89 -23.74
CA GLY A 176 22.82 2.30 -25.14
C GLY A 176 21.56 2.54 -25.98
N GLY A 177 20.34 2.28 -25.48
CA GLY A 177 19.09 2.43 -26.25
C GLY A 177 17.88 1.69 -25.68
N LYS A 178 16.77 1.66 -26.43
CA LYS A 178 15.56 0.88 -26.10
C LYS A 178 15.93 -0.61 -26.14
N ASN A 179 15.75 -1.30 -25.01
CA ASN A 179 16.11 -2.72 -24.80
C ASN A 179 17.61 -3.05 -24.68
N CYS A 180 18.41 -2.13 -24.12
CA CYS A 180 19.84 -2.36 -23.91
C CYS A 180 20.27 -2.00 -22.47
N GLY A 181 21.30 -2.69 -21.96
CA GLY A 181 21.91 -2.46 -20.65
C GLY A 181 21.47 -3.43 -19.56
N PHE A 182 21.89 -3.16 -18.32
CA PHE A 182 21.67 -4.02 -17.15
C PHE A 182 20.21 -4.12 -16.68
N GLN A 183 19.30 -3.36 -17.26
CA GLN A 183 17.87 -3.46 -16.96
C GLN A 183 17.20 -4.63 -17.68
N ILE A 184 17.80 -5.12 -18.77
CA ILE A 184 17.23 -6.21 -19.58
C ILE A 184 18.37 -7.15 -19.98
N PHE A 185 19.04 -7.74 -18.98
CA PHE A 185 20.18 -8.61 -19.22
C PHE A 185 19.71 -10.04 -19.56
N PRO A 186 20.08 -10.60 -20.73
CA PRO A 186 19.64 -11.93 -21.17
C PRO A 186 20.43 -13.04 -20.48
N THR A 187 20.23 -13.24 -19.17
CA THR A 187 20.92 -14.29 -18.38
C THR A 187 20.64 -15.71 -18.85
N PHE A 188 19.44 -15.98 -19.36
CA PHE A 188 18.97 -17.31 -19.75
C PHE A 188 19.07 -17.59 -21.26
N GLY A 189 19.80 -16.74 -22.00
CA GLY A 189 19.97 -16.84 -23.46
C GLY A 189 18.87 -16.16 -24.27
N MET A 190 19.11 -16.02 -25.59
CA MET A 190 18.24 -15.25 -26.48
C MET A 190 16.85 -15.87 -26.69
N ALA A 191 16.74 -17.19 -26.60
CA ALA A 191 15.44 -17.88 -26.71
C ALA A 191 14.53 -17.57 -25.51
N ALA A 192 15.09 -17.54 -24.30
CA ALA A 192 14.37 -17.17 -23.09
C ALA A 192 14.05 -15.67 -23.06
N TYR A 193 14.98 -14.84 -23.53
CA TYR A 193 14.77 -13.40 -23.69
C TYR A 193 13.57 -13.08 -24.58
N ARG A 194 13.43 -13.76 -25.73
CA ARG A 194 12.26 -13.58 -26.63
C ARG A 194 10.93 -13.94 -25.97
N ARG A 195 10.95 -14.80 -24.94
CA ARG A 195 9.78 -15.18 -24.13
C ARG A 195 9.57 -14.28 -22.91
N GLY A 196 10.34 -13.19 -22.78
CA GLY A 196 10.24 -12.25 -21.67
C GLY A 196 11.05 -12.63 -20.42
N PHE A 197 11.86 -13.69 -20.48
CA PHE A 197 12.76 -14.05 -19.37
C PHE A 197 14.08 -13.31 -19.49
N TYR A 198 14.22 -12.24 -18.71
CA TYR A 198 15.44 -11.47 -18.56
C TYR A 198 15.63 -11.11 -17.09
N PHE A 199 16.88 -10.80 -16.72
CA PHE A 199 17.19 -10.31 -15.38
C PHE A 199 17.30 -8.79 -15.40
N ASP A 200 16.45 -8.14 -14.62
CA ASP A 200 16.53 -6.70 -14.37
C ASP A 200 17.34 -6.48 -13.08
N PHE A 201 18.56 -5.95 -13.21
CA PHE A 201 19.42 -5.59 -12.08
C PHE A 201 18.96 -4.30 -11.38
N SER A 202 17.66 -4.11 -11.19
CA SER A 202 17.12 -2.96 -10.47
C SER A 202 17.24 -3.15 -8.96
N THR A 203 18.03 -2.30 -8.30
CA THR A 203 18.12 -2.24 -6.83
C THR A 203 16.77 -1.99 -6.17
N THR A 204 15.83 -1.39 -6.90
CA THR A 204 14.45 -1.18 -6.45
C THR A 204 13.70 -2.51 -6.29
N ASN A 205 13.84 -3.42 -7.25
CA ASN A 205 13.22 -4.75 -7.19
C ASN A 205 13.85 -5.61 -6.09
N VAL A 206 15.17 -5.50 -5.89
CA VAL A 206 15.88 -6.12 -4.77
C VAL A 206 15.35 -5.59 -3.43
N GLY A 207 15.19 -4.27 -3.30
CA GLY A 207 14.63 -3.64 -2.10
C GLY A 207 13.20 -4.12 -1.79
N ILE A 208 12.34 -4.25 -2.81
CA ILE A 208 11.00 -4.83 -2.66
C ILE A 208 11.10 -6.28 -2.14
N GLY A 209 11.97 -7.09 -2.77
CA GLY A 209 12.16 -8.49 -2.38
C GLY A 209 12.67 -8.66 -0.95
N MET A 210 13.48 -7.72 -0.44
CA MET A 210 13.94 -7.71 0.96
C MET A 210 12.84 -7.36 1.97
N ILE A 211 11.82 -6.60 1.55
CA ILE A 211 10.69 -6.19 2.41
C ILE A 211 9.59 -7.27 2.42
N CYS A 212 9.35 -7.92 1.29
CA CYS A 212 8.34 -8.97 1.16
C CYS A 212 8.80 -10.28 1.83
N LEU A 213 7.85 -11.02 2.43
CA LEU A 213 8.15 -12.36 2.95
C LEU A 213 8.62 -13.27 1.80
N PRO A 214 9.60 -14.16 2.02
CA PRO A 214 10.15 -15.03 0.98
C PRO A 214 9.08 -15.92 0.34
N MET A 215 8.03 -16.27 1.08
CA MET A 215 6.88 -17.02 0.57
C MET A 215 6.09 -16.26 -0.50
N ILE A 216 5.97 -14.94 -0.37
CA ILE A 216 5.31 -14.09 -1.37
C ILE A 216 6.19 -14.02 -2.60
N THR A 217 7.49 -13.77 -2.43
CA THR A 217 8.47 -13.73 -3.54
C THR A 217 8.50 -15.05 -4.31
N ALA A 218 8.48 -16.19 -3.62
CA ALA A 218 8.40 -17.51 -4.25
C ALA A 218 7.10 -17.72 -5.02
N SER A 219 5.97 -17.28 -4.47
CA SER A 219 4.67 -17.36 -5.15
C SER A 219 4.61 -16.46 -6.39
N MET A 220 5.16 -15.24 -6.30
CA MET A 220 5.28 -14.32 -7.44
C MET A 220 6.18 -14.89 -8.54
N LEU A 221 7.30 -15.52 -8.16
CA LEU A 221 8.19 -16.20 -9.10
C LEU A 221 7.46 -17.36 -9.79
N ALA A 222 6.80 -18.23 -9.03
CA ALA A 222 6.01 -19.33 -9.60
C ALA A 222 4.92 -18.80 -10.57
N GLY A 223 4.20 -17.75 -10.17
CA GLY A 223 3.21 -17.08 -11.02
C GLY A 223 3.81 -16.53 -12.32
N SER A 224 4.99 -15.91 -12.24
CA SER A 224 5.71 -15.39 -13.41
C SER A 224 6.14 -16.50 -14.37
N ILE A 225 6.62 -17.64 -13.85
CA ILE A 225 7.02 -18.80 -14.64
C ILE A 225 5.80 -19.42 -15.33
N VAL A 226 4.67 -19.57 -14.64
CA VAL A 226 3.43 -20.10 -15.26
C VAL A 226 2.90 -19.12 -16.32
N SER A 227 2.90 -17.82 -16.01
CA SER A 227 2.39 -16.77 -16.90
C SER A 227 3.23 -16.66 -18.18
N TRP A 228 4.53 -16.38 -18.05
CA TRP A 228 5.45 -16.17 -19.18
C TRP A 228 5.96 -17.45 -19.82
N GLY A 229 6.04 -18.54 -19.05
CA GLY A 229 6.53 -19.83 -19.55
C GLY A 229 5.48 -20.69 -20.23
N ILE A 230 4.20 -20.59 -19.84
CA ILE A 230 3.13 -21.50 -20.29
C ILE A 230 1.96 -20.73 -20.89
N LEU A 231 1.37 -19.79 -20.14
CA LEU A 231 0.10 -19.16 -20.50
C LEU A 231 0.19 -18.29 -21.76
N TRP A 232 1.13 -17.34 -21.81
CA TRP A 232 1.31 -16.46 -22.98
C TRP A 232 1.72 -17.19 -24.25
N PRO A 233 2.74 -18.08 -24.24
CA PRO A 233 3.09 -18.81 -25.46
C PRO A 233 1.95 -19.71 -25.94
N TYR A 234 1.14 -20.27 -25.04
CA TYR A 234 -0.06 -21.03 -25.43
C TYR A 234 -1.08 -20.16 -26.16
N ILE A 235 -1.37 -18.95 -25.67
CA ILE A 235 -2.32 -18.02 -26.30
C ILE A 235 -1.81 -17.55 -27.66
N GLU A 236 -0.49 -17.32 -27.80
CA GLU A 236 0.12 -16.94 -29.08
C GLU A 236 -0.07 -18.03 -30.15
N THR A 237 -0.06 -19.33 -29.79
CA THR A 237 -0.38 -20.41 -30.76
C THR A 237 -1.82 -20.40 -31.27
N LYS A 238 -2.71 -19.60 -30.65
CA LYS A 238 -4.13 -19.46 -31.04
C LYS A 238 -4.40 -18.19 -31.84
N ALA A 239 -3.36 -17.52 -32.33
CA ALA A 239 -3.47 -16.47 -33.33
C ALA A 239 -4.29 -16.96 -34.54
N GLY A 240 -5.19 -16.10 -35.04
CA GLY A 240 -6.13 -16.42 -36.14
C GLY A 240 -7.50 -16.93 -35.70
N ARG A 241 -7.63 -17.55 -34.52
CA ARG A 241 -8.94 -17.96 -33.96
C ARG A 241 -9.40 -17.10 -32.79
N TRP A 242 -8.48 -16.78 -31.88
CA TRP A 242 -8.76 -16.00 -30.66
C TRP A 242 -8.13 -14.60 -30.71
N LEU A 243 -7.17 -14.38 -31.61
CA LEU A 243 -6.45 -13.12 -31.79
C LEU A 243 -6.44 -12.73 -33.29
N PRO A 244 -6.73 -11.47 -33.65
CA PRO A 244 -6.51 -10.98 -35.00
C PRO A 244 -5.01 -11.02 -35.34
N GLU A 245 -4.64 -11.55 -36.50
CA GLU A 245 -3.22 -11.73 -36.90
C GLU A 245 -2.52 -10.42 -37.28
N ASN A 246 -3.26 -9.33 -37.48
CA ASN A 246 -2.77 -8.08 -38.07
C ASN A 246 -2.60 -6.92 -37.07
N LEU A 247 -2.51 -7.20 -35.76
CA LEU A 247 -2.36 -6.17 -34.75
C LEU A 247 -0.99 -6.24 -34.09
N ASP A 248 -0.39 -5.07 -33.86
CA ASP A 248 0.88 -4.97 -33.16
C ASP A 248 0.81 -5.61 -31.78
N ALA A 249 1.92 -6.20 -31.35
CA ALA A 249 2.03 -6.86 -30.04
C ALA A 249 1.78 -5.92 -28.85
N ASN A 250 1.68 -4.60 -29.07
CA ASN A 250 1.40 -3.61 -28.05
C ASN A 250 -0.06 -3.11 -28.04
N ASP A 251 -0.90 -3.58 -28.96
CA ASP A 251 -2.29 -3.16 -29.06
C ASP A 251 -3.20 -3.91 -28.08
N LEU A 252 -4.15 -3.20 -27.47
CA LEU A 252 -5.16 -3.75 -26.56
C LEU A 252 -6.10 -4.73 -27.25
N GLY A 253 -6.31 -4.59 -28.57
CA GLY A 253 -7.07 -5.58 -29.35
C GLY A 253 -6.32 -6.90 -29.58
N GLY A 254 -5.01 -6.93 -29.29
CA GLY A 254 -4.13 -8.07 -29.45
C GLY A 254 -3.77 -8.77 -28.13
N ILE A 255 -2.56 -9.31 -28.07
CA ILE A 255 -2.07 -10.13 -26.94
C ILE A 255 -2.03 -9.33 -25.63
N MET A 256 -1.84 -8.01 -25.69
CA MET A 256 -1.80 -7.14 -24.50
C MET A 256 -3.16 -7.03 -23.83
N GLY A 257 -4.26 -7.04 -24.58
CA GLY A 257 -5.60 -7.10 -24.01
C GLY A 257 -5.77 -8.32 -23.10
N TYR A 258 -5.39 -9.51 -23.60
CA TYR A 258 -5.43 -10.74 -22.79
C TYR A 258 -4.53 -10.64 -21.56
N ARG A 259 -3.33 -10.08 -21.69
CA ARG A 259 -2.42 -9.85 -20.54
C ARG A 259 -3.06 -8.99 -19.45
N VAL A 260 -3.67 -7.88 -19.85
CA VAL A 260 -4.29 -6.93 -18.91
C VAL A 260 -5.57 -7.51 -18.32
N PHE A 261 -6.51 -7.96 -19.14
CA PHE A 261 -7.84 -8.38 -18.67
C PHE A 261 -7.83 -9.67 -17.86
N VAL A 262 -6.96 -10.64 -18.17
CA VAL A 262 -6.79 -11.83 -17.34
C VAL A 262 -6.25 -11.45 -15.96
N GLY A 263 -5.25 -10.56 -15.90
CA GLY A 263 -4.72 -10.03 -14.65
C GLY A 263 -5.78 -9.31 -13.82
N VAL A 264 -6.51 -8.37 -14.43
CA VAL A 264 -7.60 -7.63 -13.77
C VAL A 264 -8.69 -8.55 -13.25
N SER A 265 -9.10 -9.55 -14.06
CA SER A 265 -10.13 -10.51 -13.68
C SER A 265 -9.69 -11.37 -12.50
N MET A 266 -8.42 -11.78 -12.45
CA MET A 266 -7.87 -12.57 -11.35
C MET A 266 -7.80 -11.78 -10.04
N ILE A 267 -7.39 -10.50 -10.10
CA ILE A 267 -7.40 -9.59 -8.96
C ILE A 267 -8.83 -9.35 -8.46
N LEU A 268 -9.78 -9.13 -9.36
CA LEU A 268 -11.19 -8.93 -9.02
C LEU A 268 -11.79 -10.18 -8.38
N ALA A 269 -11.49 -11.37 -8.92
CA ALA A 269 -11.96 -12.65 -8.39
C ALA A 269 -11.40 -12.92 -6.99
N ASP A 270 -10.10 -12.67 -6.76
CA ASP A 270 -9.47 -12.82 -5.44
C ASP A 270 -10.05 -11.83 -4.41
N GLY A 271 -10.23 -10.57 -4.82
CA GLY A 271 -10.87 -9.54 -3.99
C GLY A 271 -12.30 -9.92 -3.61
N LEU A 272 -13.10 -10.36 -4.59
CA LEU A 272 -14.48 -10.81 -4.35
C LEU A 272 -14.52 -12.05 -3.46
N PHE A 273 -13.67 -13.04 -3.71
CA PHE A 273 -13.57 -14.25 -2.90
C PHE A 273 -13.19 -13.92 -1.45
N THR A 274 -12.27 -13.00 -1.24
CA THR A 274 -11.85 -12.54 0.09
C THR A 274 -12.99 -11.83 0.82
N ILE A 275 -13.73 -10.94 0.14
CA ILE A 275 -14.89 -10.25 0.73
C ILE A 275 -16.00 -11.25 1.08
N VAL A 276 -16.37 -12.14 0.16
CA VAL A 276 -17.41 -13.14 0.37
C VAL A 276 -17.03 -14.08 1.50
N SER A 277 -15.81 -14.60 1.51
CA SER A 277 -15.33 -15.50 2.57
C SER A 277 -15.29 -14.80 3.94
N ALA A 278 -14.87 -13.53 4.01
CA ALA A 278 -14.92 -12.74 5.24
C ALA A 278 -16.35 -12.52 5.73
N LEU A 279 -17.29 -12.18 4.83
CA LEU A 279 -18.71 -12.02 5.15
C LEU A 279 -19.32 -13.33 5.65
N VAL A 280 -19.06 -14.45 4.97
CA VAL A 280 -19.55 -15.77 5.36
C VAL A 280 -19.01 -16.17 6.72
N ARG A 281 -17.70 -16.04 6.96
CA ARG A 281 -17.09 -16.34 8.27
C ARG A 281 -17.68 -15.47 9.38
N THR A 282 -17.90 -14.18 9.11
CA THR A 282 -18.48 -13.25 10.07
C THR A 282 -19.95 -13.59 10.35
N ALA A 283 -20.75 -13.87 9.31
CA ALA A 283 -22.14 -14.28 9.43
C ALA A 283 -22.29 -15.61 10.18
N CYS A 284 -21.44 -16.61 9.89
CA CYS A 284 -21.40 -17.87 10.61
C CYS A 284 -21.02 -17.67 12.09
N ALA A 285 -20.03 -16.83 12.39
CA ALA A 285 -19.66 -16.48 13.75
C ALA A 285 -20.79 -15.78 14.51
N MET A 286 -21.53 -14.87 13.86
CA MET A 286 -22.69 -14.21 14.44
C MET A 286 -23.87 -15.17 14.64
N ARG A 287 -24.16 -16.06 13.69
CA ARG A 287 -25.20 -17.09 13.81
C ARG A 287 -24.89 -18.08 14.93
N LYS A 288 -23.64 -18.53 15.06
CA LYS A 288 -23.20 -19.40 16.16
C LYS A 288 -23.36 -18.71 17.52
N ARG A 289 -23.09 -17.41 17.61
CA ARG A 289 -23.34 -16.60 18.83
C ARG A 289 -24.82 -16.45 19.16
N ARG A 290 -25.68 -16.21 18.15
CA ARG A 290 -27.13 -16.14 18.35
C ARG A 290 -27.73 -17.48 18.77
N ARG A 291 -27.28 -18.59 18.18
CA ARG A 291 -27.72 -19.95 18.55
C ARG A 291 -27.20 -20.39 19.92
N GLY A 292 -25.96 -20.04 20.27
CA GLY A 292 -25.41 -20.28 21.61
C GLY A 292 -26.05 -19.42 22.71
N ALA A 293 -26.67 -18.30 22.36
CA ALA A 293 -27.49 -17.51 23.30
C ALA A 293 -28.86 -18.14 23.57
N SER A 294 -29.36 -19.02 22.69
CA SER A 294 -30.66 -19.69 22.85
C SER A 294 -30.59 -20.94 23.73
N THR A 295 -29.42 -21.55 23.93
CA THR A 295 -29.23 -22.69 24.85
C THR A 295 -28.72 -22.29 26.24
N ALA A 296 -28.46 -21.00 26.47
CA ALA A 296 -28.08 -20.44 27.76
C ALA A 296 -29.26 -19.65 28.37
N SER A 297 -30.33 -20.35 28.71
CA SER A 297 -31.40 -19.87 29.60
C SER A 297 -30.95 -19.88 31.06
N ALA A 298 -29.82 -19.23 31.32
CA ALA A 298 -29.40 -18.74 32.63
C ALA A 298 -28.65 -17.44 32.33
N ALA A 299 -29.25 -16.31 32.70
CA ALA A 299 -28.74 -14.99 32.41
C ALA A 299 -27.24 -14.86 32.75
N PRO A 300 -26.38 -14.44 31.80
CA PRO A 300 -25.11 -13.86 32.15
C PRO A 300 -25.23 -12.32 32.12
N PRO A 301 -24.65 -11.60 33.09
CA PRO A 301 -24.57 -10.15 33.04
C PRO A 301 -23.80 -9.70 31.79
N PRO A 302 -23.94 -8.44 31.35
CA PRO A 302 -23.47 -7.92 30.05
C PRO A 302 -21.93 -7.89 29.86
N PHE A 303 -21.17 -8.60 30.68
CA PHE A 303 -19.72 -8.55 30.76
C PHE A 303 -18.99 -9.90 30.60
N HIS A 304 -19.67 -11.03 30.42
CA HIS A 304 -18.97 -12.34 30.44
C HIS A 304 -18.13 -12.69 29.19
N CYS A 305 -18.08 -11.83 28.17
CA CYS A 305 -17.09 -11.96 27.09
C CYS A 305 -15.71 -11.37 27.46
N LEU A 306 -15.54 -10.87 28.69
CA LEU A 306 -14.24 -10.56 29.28
C LEU A 306 -13.48 -11.82 29.74
N SER A 307 -14.13 -12.94 30.09
CA SER A 307 -13.42 -14.04 30.77
C SER A 307 -12.48 -14.88 29.88
N ALA A 308 -12.79 -15.06 28.60
CA ALA A 308 -11.85 -15.69 27.65
C ALA A 308 -10.71 -14.74 27.23
N MET A 309 -10.88 -13.43 27.42
CA MET A 309 -9.87 -12.40 27.19
C MET A 309 -9.22 -11.89 28.48
N GLU A 310 -9.62 -12.42 29.64
CA GLU A 310 -9.00 -12.14 30.95
C GLU A 310 -7.72 -12.92 31.15
N ARG A 311 -7.54 -14.08 30.50
CA ARG A 311 -6.27 -14.83 30.56
C ARG A 311 -5.11 -14.18 29.81
N THR A 312 -5.35 -13.10 29.08
CA THR A 312 -4.28 -12.29 28.47
C THR A 312 -4.42 -10.82 28.84
N MET A 313 -4.94 -10.51 30.04
CA MET A 313 -4.79 -9.17 30.59
C MET A 313 -3.36 -8.97 31.08
N GLN A 314 -2.57 -8.56 30.10
CA GLN A 314 -1.36 -7.76 30.19
C GLN A 314 -1.44 -6.62 31.23
N SER A 315 -0.25 -6.22 31.68
CA SER A 315 0.12 -5.06 32.52
C SER A 315 -0.95 -3.98 32.72
N PHE A 316 -0.98 -3.39 33.92
CA PHE A 316 -1.76 -2.18 34.24
C PHE A 316 -1.65 -1.09 33.17
N ASP A 317 -0.46 -0.93 32.57
CA ASP A 317 -0.21 0.02 31.50
C ASP A 317 -1.00 -0.29 30.22
N ASP A 318 -1.15 -1.56 29.87
CA ASP A 318 -1.89 -1.95 28.66
C ASP A 318 -3.39 -1.76 28.85
N ARG A 319 -3.91 -1.94 30.07
CA ARG A 319 -5.28 -1.57 30.42
C ARG A 319 -5.50 -0.07 30.30
N ARG A 320 -4.59 0.75 30.83
CA ARG A 320 -4.68 2.22 30.77
C ARG A 320 -4.57 2.74 29.34
N ARG A 321 -3.68 2.18 28.52
CA ARG A 321 -3.58 2.50 27.07
C ARG A 321 -4.86 2.16 26.32
N ALA A 322 -5.44 0.99 26.57
CA ALA A 322 -6.71 0.60 25.96
C ALA A 322 -7.86 1.54 26.37
N GLN A 323 -7.89 1.97 27.64
CA GLN A 323 -8.89 2.91 28.13
C GLN A 323 -8.75 4.30 27.48
N VAL A 324 -7.53 4.83 27.35
CA VAL A 324 -7.26 6.09 26.64
C VAL A 324 -7.66 5.97 25.17
N PHE A 325 -7.27 4.89 24.48
CA PHE A 325 -7.64 4.66 23.09
C PHE A 325 -9.16 4.55 22.86
N LEU A 326 -9.89 4.04 23.85
CA LEU A 326 -11.35 3.89 23.80
C LEU A 326 -12.12 5.11 24.36
N ARG A 327 -11.43 6.16 24.81
CA ARG A 327 -12.05 7.37 25.38
C ARG A 327 -12.66 8.26 24.28
N ASP A 328 -11.98 8.37 23.14
CA ASP A 328 -12.46 9.17 22.00
C ASP A 328 -13.31 8.32 21.05
N ARG A 329 -14.57 8.06 21.44
CA ARG A 329 -15.49 7.28 20.60
C ARG A 329 -16.34 8.18 19.71
N PHE A 330 -16.13 8.05 18.40
CA PHE A 330 -17.21 8.29 17.45
C PHE A 330 -18.24 7.15 17.59
N PRO A 331 -19.55 7.44 17.68
CA PRO A 331 -20.57 6.40 17.67
C PRO A 331 -20.44 5.55 16.40
N THR A 332 -20.38 4.22 16.53
CA THR A 332 -20.14 3.33 15.39
C THR A 332 -21.26 3.40 14.36
N TRP A 333 -22.49 3.66 14.79
CA TRP A 333 -23.63 3.83 13.89
C TRP A 333 -23.49 5.10 13.03
N VAL A 334 -22.98 6.20 13.61
CA VAL A 334 -22.67 7.43 12.85
C VAL A 334 -21.59 7.15 11.83
N ALA A 335 -20.50 6.47 12.21
CA ALA A 335 -19.44 6.15 11.26
C ALA A 335 -19.92 5.28 10.08
N VAL A 336 -20.76 4.27 10.35
CA VAL A 336 -21.33 3.41 9.30
C VAL A 336 -22.32 4.18 8.42
N ALA A 337 -23.16 5.03 9.01
CA ALA A 337 -24.10 5.86 8.25
C ALA A 337 -23.38 6.89 7.37
N SER A 338 -22.37 7.59 7.92
CA SER A 338 -21.52 8.52 7.17
C SER A 338 -20.77 7.83 6.04
N TYR A 339 -20.24 6.63 6.29
CA TYR A 339 -19.61 5.82 5.24
C TYR A 339 -20.61 5.47 4.13
N ALA A 340 -21.80 4.96 4.48
CA ALA A 340 -22.80 4.57 3.49
C ALA A 340 -23.27 5.77 2.65
N ALA A 341 -23.48 6.93 3.28
CA ALA A 341 -23.87 8.16 2.60
C ALA A 341 -22.78 8.67 1.64
N LEU A 342 -21.52 8.72 2.10
CA LEU A 342 -20.39 9.15 1.27
C LEU A 342 -20.06 8.15 0.17
N ALA A 343 -20.20 6.84 0.43
CA ALA A 343 -20.04 5.81 -0.58
C ALA A 343 -21.10 5.94 -1.67
N ALA A 344 -22.38 6.09 -1.30
CA ALA A 344 -23.46 6.32 -2.26
C ALA A 344 -23.23 7.62 -3.07
N LEU A 345 -22.84 8.70 -2.39
CA LEU A 345 -22.50 9.96 -3.05
C LEU A 345 -21.32 9.79 -4.01
N SER A 346 -20.28 9.05 -3.62
CA SER A 346 -19.13 8.80 -4.49
C SER A 346 -19.50 7.97 -5.73
N VAL A 347 -20.38 6.98 -5.60
CA VAL A 347 -20.85 6.16 -6.73
C VAL A 347 -21.62 6.99 -7.75
N VAL A 348 -22.37 8.00 -7.30
CA VAL A 348 -23.14 8.88 -8.19
C VAL A 348 -22.28 10.03 -8.74
N ALA A 349 -21.44 10.64 -7.91
CA ALA A 349 -20.67 11.82 -8.27
C ALA A 349 -19.42 11.50 -9.09
N VAL A 350 -18.72 10.38 -8.83
CA VAL A 350 -17.49 10.04 -9.56
C VAL A 350 -17.68 9.83 -11.07
N PRO A 351 -18.79 9.21 -11.54
CA PRO A 351 -19.07 9.11 -12.98
C PRO A 351 -19.56 10.43 -13.63
N LEU A 352 -20.01 11.41 -12.83
CA LEU A 352 -20.57 12.69 -13.30
C LEU A 352 -19.55 13.83 -13.25
N LEU A 353 -18.62 13.76 -12.29
CA LEU A 353 -17.37 14.48 -12.30
C LEU A 353 -16.67 14.10 -13.59
#